data_AF-A0A6M4A001-F1
#
_entry.id   AF-A0A6M4A001-F1
#
_cell.length_a   1.000
_cell.length_b   1.000
_cell.length_c   1.000
_cell.angle_alpha   90.00
_cell.angle_beta   90.00
_cell.angle_gamma   90.00
#
_symmetry.space_group_name_H-M   'P 1'
#
loop_
_entity.id
_entity.type
_entity.pdbx_description
1 polymer ?
#
loop_
_entity_poly.entity_id
_entity_poly.type
_entity_poly.pdbx_seq_one_letter_code
_entity_poly.pdbx_strand_id
1 'polypeptide(L)'
;MEKEKLKSLLKQLHEGLLNTEHVDEEVRSLLQGLDQDIHEVLSADTPDDPIYSALSERSQAISARFAAQHPKLEPVLRELGGMLEKMGV
;
A
#
# COMPACT_ATOMS: atom_id res chain seq x y z
N MET A 1 2.40 10.79 -13.08
CA MET A 1 2.64 11.43 -11.76
C MET A 1 2.05 10.63 -10.60
N GLU A 2 0.88 10.01 -10.79
CA GLU A 2 0.21 9.20 -9.75
C GLU A 2 1.01 7.95 -9.36
N LYS A 3 1.54 7.24 -10.36
CA LYS A 3 2.48 6.11 -10.21
C LYS A 3 3.68 6.43 -9.29
N GLU A 4 4.30 7.60 -9.47
CA GLU A 4 5.44 8.05 -8.65
C GLU A 4 5.04 8.41 -7.21
N LYS A 5 3.86 9.01 -7.03
CA LYS A 5 3.33 9.31 -5.69
C LYS A 5 3.00 8.04 -4.91
N LEU A 6 2.44 7.03 -5.58
CA LEU A 6 2.16 5.73 -4.97
C LEU A 6 3.45 5.06 -4.48
N LYS A 7 4.49 5.06 -5.31
CA LYS A 7 5.84 4.60 -4.92
C LYS A 7 6.41 5.36 -3.73
N SER A 8 6.24 6.68 -3.71
CA SER A 8 6.71 7.52 -2.61
C SER A 8 5.98 7.22 -1.29
N LEU A 9 4.66 7.08 -1.33
CA LEU A 9 3.86 6.72 -0.15
C LEU A 9 4.23 5.33 0.39
N LEU A 10 4.45 4.37 -0.50
CA LEU A 10 4.85 3.03 -0.09
C LEU A 10 6.24 2.99 0.53
N LYS A 11 7.17 3.79 0.00
CA LYS A 11 8.49 3.99 0.60
C LYS A 11 8.39 4.63 1.99
N GLN A 12 7.55 5.67 2.16
CA GLN A 12 7.32 6.30 3.46
C GLN A 12 6.71 5.32 4.48
N LEU A 13 5.78 4.48 4.03
CA LEU A 13 5.21 3.41 4.85
C LEU A 13 6.31 2.43 5.29
N HIS A 14 7.13 1.96 4.34
CA HIS A 14 8.23 1.03 4.60
C HIS A 14 9.28 1.62 5.55
N GLU A 15 9.64 2.90 5.38
CA GLU A 15 10.56 3.60 6.29
C GLU A 15 9.95 3.80 7.67
N GLY A 16 8.66 4.13 7.77
CA GLY A 16 7.94 4.22 9.05
C GLY A 16 7.91 2.90 9.81
N LEU A 17 7.84 1.80 9.06
CA LEU A 17 7.91 0.44 9.61
C LEU A 17 9.30 0.04 10.05
N LEU A 18 10.34 0.33 9.27
CA LEU A 18 11.73 0.09 9.67
C LEU A 18 12.10 0.85 10.95
N ASN A 19 11.50 2.03 11.16
CA ASN A 19 11.67 2.81 12.39
C ASN A 19 10.80 2.33 13.56
N THR A 20 9.94 1.34 13.35
CA THR A 20 9.11 0.76 14.40
C THR A 20 9.77 -0.55 14.88
N GLU A 21 10.26 -0.58 16.11
CA GLU A 21 11.05 -1.72 16.67
C GLU A 21 10.32 -3.07 16.65
N HIS A 22 8.98 -3.08 16.55
CA HIS A 22 8.16 -4.29 16.52
C HIS A 22 7.26 -4.27 15.28
N VAL A 23 7.82 -4.58 14.12
CA VAL A 23 7.01 -4.94 12.94
C VAL A 23 6.90 -6.45 12.88
N ASP A 24 5.68 -6.96 13.00
CA ASP A 24 5.41 -8.39 12.87
C ASP A 24 5.81 -8.92 11.49
N GLU A 25 6.28 -10.16 11.46
CA GLU A 25 6.72 -10.82 10.22
C GLU A 25 5.56 -10.96 9.21
N GLU A 26 4.33 -11.15 9.72
CA GLU A 26 3.10 -11.13 8.92
C GLU A 26 2.92 -9.79 8.19
N VAL A 27 3.11 -8.69 8.91
CA VAL A 27 3.00 -7.33 8.35
C VAL A 27 4.06 -7.13 7.26
N ARG A 28 5.29 -7.56 7.52
CA ARG A 28 6.39 -7.48 6.55
C ARG A 28 6.06 -8.23 5.26
N SER A 29 5.50 -9.43 5.37
CA SER A 29 5.07 -10.24 4.23
C SER A 29 3.95 -9.57 3.43
N LEU A 30 2.96 -8.99 4.12
CA LEU A 30 1.85 -8.27 3.47
C LEU A 30 2.32 -7.07 2.66
N LEU A 31 3.29 -6.31 3.19
CA LEU A 31 3.86 -5.16 2.48
C LEU A 31 4.69 -5.57 1.27
N GLN A 32 5.44 -6.67 1.36
CA GLN A 32 6.16 -7.20 0.21
C GLN A 32 5.19 -7.59 -0.89
N GLY A 33 4.07 -8.24 -0.55
CA GLY A 33 3.01 -8.53 -1.51
C GLY A 33 2.42 -7.25 -2.13
N LEU A 34 2.16 -6.23 -1.31
CA LEU A 34 1.63 -4.95 -1.78
C LEU A 34 2.61 -4.21 -2.73
N ASP A 35 3.90 -4.20 -2.41
CA ASP A 35 4.95 -3.62 -3.25
C ASP A 35 5.03 -4.33 -4.61
N GLN A 36 4.90 -5.65 -4.59
CA GLN A 36 4.93 -6.48 -5.79
C GLN A 36 3.69 -6.25 -6.68
N ASP A 37 2.50 -6.23 -6.09
CA ASP A 37 1.25 -5.90 -6.79
C ASP A 37 1.30 -4.49 -7.39
N ILE A 38 1.87 -3.51 -6.66
CA ILE A 38 2.09 -2.16 -7.17
C ILE A 38 3.08 -2.16 -8.33
N HIS A 39 4.17 -2.92 -8.25
CA HIS A 39 5.10 -3.06 -9.36
C HIS A 39 4.44 -3.67 -10.60
N GLU A 40 3.53 -4.62 -10.46
CA GLU A 40 2.74 -5.17 -11.57
C GLU A 40 1.83 -4.11 -12.18
N VAL A 41 1.08 -3.38 -11.35
CA VAL A 41 0.23 -2.26 -11.79
C VAL A 41 1.03 -1.14 -12.47
N LEU A 42 2.21 -0.83 -11.95
CA LEU A 42 3.11 0.16 -12.53
C LEU A 42 3.67 -0.28 -13.88
N SER A 43 3.92 -1.58 -14.04
CA SER A 43 4.44 -2.20 -15.28
C SER A 43 3.34 -2.45 -16.31
N ALA A 44 2.08 -2.54 -15.87
CA ALA A 44 0.94 -2.54 -16.77
C ALA A 44 0.80 -1.17 -17.44
N ASP A 45 0.85 -1.17 -18.78
CA ASP A 45 0.63 0.02 -19.62
C ASP A 45 -0.85 0.39 -19.68
N THR A 46 -1.75 -0.56 -19.41
CA THR A 46 -3.19 -0.37 -19.34
C THR A 46 -3.65 -0.56 -17.90
N PRO A 47 -4.44 0.38 -17.34
CA PRO A 47 -5.10 0.14 -16.07
C PRO A 47 -6.15 -0.93 -16.28
N ASP A 48 -5.82 -2.17 -15.90
CA ASP A 48 -6.80 -3.23 -15.82
C ASP A 48 -7.51 -3.09 -14.47
N ASP A 49 -8.79 -2.71 -14.52
CA ASP A 49 -9.67 -2.55 -13.36
C ASP A 49 -9.57 -3.69 -12.32
N PRO A 50 -9.45 -4.98 -12.72
CA PRO A 50 -9.35 -6.08 -11.76
C PRO A 50 -8.10 -6.02 -10.89
N ILE A 51 -6.97 -5.57 -11.46
CA ILE A 51 -5.68 -5.54 -10.76
C ILE A 51 -5.68 -4.36 -9.78
N TYR A 52 -6.19 -3.20 -10.21
CA TYR A 52 -6.35 -2.04 -9.34
C TYR A 52 -7.33 -2.29 -8.19
N SER A 53 -8.44 -2.96 -8.46
CA SER A 53 -9.43 -3.33 -7.44
C SER A 53 -8.83 -4.29 -6.40
N ALA A 54 -8.15 -5.36 -6.85
CA ALA A 54 -7.48 -6.31 -5.94
C ALA A 54 -6.39 -5.63 -5.09
N LEU A 55 -5.62 -4.72 -5.70
CA LEU A 55 -4.59 -3.95 -5.01
C LEU A 55 -5.19 -2.98 -3.96
N SER A 56 -6.28 -2.31 -4.31
CA SER A 56 -7.02 -1.43 -3.39
C SER A 56 -7.56 -2.21 -2.19
N GLU A 57 -8.18 -3.37 -2.44
CA GLU A 57 -8.75 -4.22 -1.39
C GLU A 57 -7.66 -4.75 -0.46
N ARG A 58 -6.52 -5.19 -1.00
CA ARG A 58 -5.36 -5.62 -0.19
C ARG A 58 -4.78 -4.46 0.63
N SER A 59 -4.65 -3.28 0.04
CA SER A 59 -4.21 -2.07 0.74
C SER A 59 -5.14 -1.70 1.89
N GLN A 60 -6.46 -1.75 1.69
CA GLN A 60 -7.44 -1.50 2.75
C GLN A 60 -7.35 -2.55 3.86
N ALA A 61 -7.20 -3.82 3.53
CA ALA A 61 -7.05 -4.89 4.52
C ALA A 61 -5.78 -4.69 5.38
N ILE A 62 -4.66 -4.32 4.75
CA ILE A 62 -3.42 -3.97 5.45
C ILE A 62 -3.62 -2.73 6.33
N SER A 63 -4.27 -1.69 5.80
CA SER A 63 -4.59 -0.46 6.52
C SER A 63 -5.39 -0.73 7.79
N ALA A 64 -6.42 -1.58 7.72
CA ALA A 64 -7.25 -1.93 8.86
C ALA A 64 -6.46 -2.66 9.96
N ARG A 65 -5.57 -3.59 9.58
CA ARG A 65 -4.71 -4.32 10.52
C ARG A 65 -3.70 -3.41 11.19
N PHE A 66 -3.13 -2.46 10.43
CA PHE A 66 -2.17 -1.50 10.95
C PHE A 66 -2.79 -0.40 11.79
N ALA A 67 -4.02 0.03 11.49
CA ALA A 67 -4.70 1.02 12.33
C ALA A 67 -4.85 0.51 13.78
N ALA A 68 -5.00 -0.80 13.98
CA ALA A 68 -5.07 -1.42 15.29
C ALA A 68 -3.69 -1.52 15.99
N GLN A 69 -2.61 -1.75 15.26
CA GLN A 69 -1.28 -2.05 15.83
C GLN A 69 -0.30 -0.85 15.80
N HIS A 70 -0.42 0.00 14.79
CA HIS A 70 0.48 1.10 14.46
C HIS A 70 -0.27 2.36 14.00
N PRO A 71 -0.96 3.07 14.92
CA PRO A 71 -1.75 4.26 14.58
C PRO A 71 -0.91 5.39 13.95
N LYS A 72 0.42 5.40 14.12
CA LYS A 72 1.32 6.36 13.47
C LYS A 72 1.40 6.19 11.94
N LEU A 73 1.10 4.99 11.43
CA LEU A 73 1.18 4.67 10.00
C LEU A 73 -0.18 4.80 9.30
N GLU A 74 -1.25 4.98 10.07
CA GLU A 74 -2.62 5.17 9.58
C GLU A 74 -2.75 6.26 8.51
N PRO A 75 -2.14 7.46 8.64
CA PRO A 75 -2.31 8.54 7.66
C PRO A 75 -1.76 8.16 6.28
N VAL A 76 -0.58 7.52 6.26
CA VAL A 76 0.11 7.11 5.03
C VAL A 76 -0.69 6.01 4.31
N LEU A 77 -1.21 5.05 5.07
CA LEU A 77 -2.03 3.95 4.56
C LEU A 77 -3.37 4.41 4.00
N ARG A 78 -4.04 5.33 4.70
CA ARG A 78 -5.28 5.95 4.23
C ARG A 78 -5.07 6.71 2.93
N GLU A 79 -3.96 7.44 2.81
CA GLU A 79 -3.59 8.13 1.59
C GLU A 79 -3.28 7.14 0.45
N LEU A 80 -2.60 6.04 0.74
CA LEU A 80 -2.33 4.97 -0.23
C LEU A 80 -3.62 4.33 -0.75
N GLY A 81 -4.56 3.96 0.13
CA GLY A 81 -5.86 3.39 -0.24
C GLY A 81 -6.71 4.35 -1.08
N GLY A 82 -6.81 5.62 -0.66
CA GLY A 82 -7.56 6.63 -1.42
C GLY A 82 -6.94 6.96 -2.78
N MET A 83 -5.63 6.73 -2.95
CA MET A 83 -4.95 6.90 -4.23
C MET A 83 -5.20 5.73 -5.17
N LEU A 84 -5.23 4.50 -4.63
CA LEU A 84 -5.57 3.29 -5.38
C LEU A 84 -7.03 3.32 -5.84
N GLU A 85 -7.96 3.72 -4.98
CA GLU A 85 -9.37 3.94 -5.35
C GLU A 85 -9.51 4.94 -6.50
N LYS A 86 -8.79 6.05 -6.48
CA LYS A 86 -8.84 7.06 -7.55
C LYS A 86 -8.29 6.57 -8.90
N MET A 87 -7.46 5.52 -8.90
CA MET A 87 -6.88 4.98 -10.13
C MET A 87 -7.71 3.83 -10.72
N GLY A 88 -8.53 3.15 -9.91
CA GLY A 88 -9.45 2.09 -10.33
C GLY A 88 -10.94 2.51 -10.35
N VAL A 89 -11.21 3.81 -10.41
CA VAL A 89 -12.54 4.42 -10.55
C VAL A 89 -12.57 5.26 -11.82
#